data_AF-A0A661NI69-F1
#
_entry.id   AF-A0A661NI69-F1
#
_cell.length_a   1.000
_cell.length_b   1.000
_cell.length_c   1.000
_cell.angle_alpha   90.00
_cell.angle_beta   90.00
_cell.angle_gamma   90.00
#
_symmetry.space_group_name_H-M   'P 1'
#
loop_
_entity.id
_entity.type
_entity.pdbx_description
1 polymer ?
#
loop_
_entity_poly.entity_id
_entity_poly.type
_entity_poly.pdbx_seq_one_letter_code
_entity_poly.pdbx_strand_id
1 'polypeptide(L)'
;MSRADQAAPDARAYARLAHDVGKYVARIAHNIGSGPIPVALAGLLAGDLYDLGAGRSASQVFADYAAVLGEEPELQAVAARLEAVDALEAGVRAGDQDSMREAAAHALAIEVELRALAARKGQGGAEP
;
A
#
# COMPACT_ATOMS: atom_id res chain seq x y z
N MET A 1 -7.98 -29.05 22.62
CA MET A 1 -7.85 -28.28 21.36
C MET A 1 -6.66 -27.35 21.54
N SER A 2 -5.45 -27.85 21.27
CA SER A 2 -4.21 -27.08 21.45
C SER A 2 -4.10 -26.02 20.37
N ARG A 3 -3.79 -24.78 20.78
CA ARG A 3 -3.32 -23.69 19.91
C ARG A 3 -2.19 -24.24 19.04
N ALA A 4 -2.51 -24.57 17.80
CA ALA A 4 -1.51 -24.82 16.78
C ALA A 4 -0.72 -23.53 16.60
N ASP A 5 0.57 -23.57 16.93
CA ASP A 5 1.62 -23.25 15.96
C ASP A 5 1.29 -22.11 14.99
N GLN A 6 1.01 -20.92 15.50
CA GLN A 6 1.12 -19.71 14.68
C GLN A 6 2.61 -19.36 14.64
N ALA A 7 3.32 -19.98 13.69
CA ALA A 7 4.67 -19.56 13.34
C ALA A 7 4.64 -18.04 13.14
N ALA A 8 5.53 -17.33 13.84
CA ALA A 8 5.61 -15.87 13.72
C ALA A 8 5.68 -15.50 12.23
N PRO A 9 4.81 -14.61 11.73
CA PRO A 9 4.80 -14.27 10.31
C PRO A 9 6.19 -13.81 9.88
N ASP A 10 6.72 -14.45 8.83
CA ASP A 10 8.10 -14.29 8.36
C ASP A 10 8.37 -12.81 8.08
N ALA A 11 9.43 -12.24 8.68
CA ALA A 11 9.87 -10.87 8.43
C ALA A 11 10.06 -10.60 6.91
N ARG A 12 10.37 -11.64 6.13
CA ARG A 12 10.44 -11.55 4.66
C ARG A 12 9.08 -11.28 4.01
N ALA A 13 7.99 -11.77 4.58
CA ALA A 13 6.63 -11.52 4.07
C ALA A 13 6.24 -10.04 4.27
N TYR A 14 6.58 -9.44 5.42
CA TYR A 14 6.41 -7.99 5.63
C TYR A 14 7.28 -7.15 4.68
N ALA A 15 8.54 -7.55 4.47
CA ALA A 15 9.42 -6.85 3.54
C ALA A 15 8.91 -6.93 2.09
N ARG A 16 8.34 -8.07 1.69
CA ARG A 16 7.71 -8.24 0.37
C ARG A 16 6.43 -7.40 0.25
N LEU A 17 5.58 -7.38 1.27
CA LEU A 17 4.39 -6.51 1.27
C LEU A 17 4.77 -5.03 1.09
N ALA A 18 5.77 -4.54 1.83
CA ALA A 18 6.26 -3.17 1.67
C ALA A 18 6.84 -2.90 0.26
N HIS A 19 7.43 -3.92 -0.38
CA HIS A 19 7.93 -3.82 -1.74
C HIS A 19 6.81 -3.84 -2.78
N ASP A 20 5.89 -4.80 -2.71
CA ASP A 20 4.90 -5.06 -3.75
C ASP A 20 3.68 -4.12 -3.67
N VAL A 21 3.41 -3.56 -2.49
CA VAL A 21 2.36 -2.55 -2.33
C VAL A 21 2.99 -1.19 -2.20
N GLY A 22 3.81 -0.98 -1.15
CA GLY A 22 4.35 0.35 -0.80
C GLY A 22 5.14 1.03 -1.92
N LYS A 23 6.05 0.31 -2.58
CA LYS A 23 6.88 0.89 -3.67
C LYS A 23 6.04 1.28 -4.88
N TYR A 24 5.07 0.45 -5.26
CA TYR A 24 4.31 0.66 -6.49
C TYR A 24 3.29 1.77 -6.31
N VAL A 25 2.54 1.78 -5.21
CA VAL A 25 1.55 2.84 -4.94
C VAL A 25 2.18 4.22 -4.81
N ALA A 26 3.38 4.31 -4.21
CA ALA A 26 4.03 5.60 -3.97
C ALA A 26 4.90 6.10 -5.14
N ARG A 27 5.17 5.27 -6.16
CA ARG A 27 6.15 5.61 -7.21
C ARG A 27 5.77 6.89 -7.96
N ILE A 28 4.55 7.01 -8.45
CA ILE A 28 4.09 8.25 -9.07
C ILE A 28 3.76 9.32 -8.04
N ALA A 29 3.29 8.94 -6.84
CA ALA A 29 3.01 9.90 -5.77
C ALA A 29 4.23 10.73 -5.35
N HIS A 30 5.44 10.16 -5.33
CA HIS A 30 6.70 10.90 -5.08
C HIS A 30 7.01 11.96 -6.13
N ASN A 31 6.49 11.82 -7.35
CA ASN A 31 6.67 12.78 -8.43
C ASN A 31 5.60 13.88 -8.44
N ILE A 32 4.56 13.74 -7.59
CA ILE A 32 3.51 14.73 -7.43
C ILE A 32 4.01 15.77 -6.42
N GLY A 33 4.54 16.88 -6.94
CA GLY A 33 4.94 18.02 -6.12
C GLY A 33 3.75 18.79 -5.54
N SER A 34 4.03 19.85 -4.78
CA SER A 34 3.02 20.72 -4.15
C SER A 34 2.26 21.63 -5.13
N GLY A 35 2.52 21.53 -6.43
CA GLY A 35 1.91 22.35 -7.48
C GLY A 35 0.67 21.71 -8.11
N PRO A 36 0.12 22.33 -9.17
CA PRO A 36 -0.87 21.69 -10.03
C PRO A 36 -0.31 20.37 -10.59
N ILE A 37 -1.10 19.31 -10.51
CA ILE A 37 -0.67 18.00 -11.01
C ILE A 37 -0.98 17.93 -12.50
N PRO A 38 0.02 17.74 -13.38
CA PRO A 38 -0.25 17.59 -14.80
C PRO A 38 -1.22 16.43 -15.03
N VAL A 39 -2.26 16.65 -15.85
CA VAL A 39 -3.26 15.61 -16.17
C VAL A 39 -2.62 14.37 -16.80
N ALA A 40 -1.47 14.53 -17.46
CA ALA A 40 -0.67 13.43 -17.99
C ALA A 40 -0.19 12.44 -16.91
N LEU A 41 -0.09 12.87 -15.64
CA LEU A 41 0.23 11.99 -14.52
C LEU A 41 -0.97 11.20 -14.02
N ALA A 42 -2.21 11.57 -14.38
CA ALA A 42 -3.42 10.87 -13.93
C ALA A 42 -3.43 9.40 -14.36
N GLY A 43 -3.06 9.12 -15.62
CA GLY A 43 -2.97 7.74 -16.12
C GLY A 43 -1.85 6.94 -15.45
N LEU A 44 -0.72 7.58 -15.12
CA LEU A 44 0.38 6.93 -14.42
C LEU A 44 0.03 6.64 -12.95
N LEU A 45 -0.61 7.59 -12.28
CA LEU A 45 -1.09 7.42 -10.90
C LEU A 45 -2.16 6.34 -10.83
N ALA A 46 -3.13 6.35 -11.76
CA ALA A 46 -4.14 5.31 -11.86
C ALA A 46 -3.49 3.93 -12.11
N GLY A 47 -2.48 3.86 -12.98
CA GLY A 47 -1.75 2.62 -13.24
C GLY A 47 -1.04 2.07 -12.01
N ASP A 48 -0.44 2.94 -11.20
CA ASP A 48 0.28 2.55 -9.98
C ASP A 48 -0.64 2.09 -8.84
N LEU A 49 -1.88 2.60 -8.79
CA LEU A 49 -2.84 2.31 -7.72
C LEU A 49 -3.79 1.15 -8.07
N TYR A 50 -4.29 1.13 -9.30
CA TYR A 50 -5.41 0.29 -9.70
C TYR A 50 -5.02 -0.81 -10.71
N ASP A 51 -3.92 -0.62 -11.46
CA ASP A 51 -3.49 -1.52 -12.53
C ASP A 51 -2.08 -2.09 -12.29
N LEU A 52 -1.78 -2.56 -11.07
CA LEU A 52 -0.55 -3.31 -10.81
C LEU A 52 -0.56 -4.58 -11.69
N GLY A 53 0.60 -4.88 -12.29
CA GLY A 53 0.75 -5.86 -13.36
C GLY A 53 -0.07 -7.15 -13.20
N ALA A 54 -0.58 -7.67 -14.32
CA ALA A 54 -1.59 -8.73 -14.41
C ALA A 54 -3.04 -8.30 -14.08
N GLY A 55 -3.32 -6.99 -14.03
CA GLY A 55 -4.67 -6.45 -13.89
C GLY A 55 -5.19 -6.50 -12.45
N ARG A 56 -4.29 -6.36 -11.47
CA ARG A 56 -4.61 -6.38 -10.04
C ARG A 56 -4.47 -5.00 -9.42
N SER A 57 -5.32 -4.65 -8.48
CA SER A 57 -5.18 -3.41 -7.71
C SER A 57 -4.26 -3.57 -6.51
N ALA A 58 -3.79 -2.45 -5.94
CA ALA A 58 -2.98 -2.44 -4.72
C ALA A 58 -3.71 -3.13 -3.56
N SER A 59 -5.01 -2.89 -3.44
CA SER A 59 -5.89 -3.49 -2.44
C SER A 59 -5.96 -5.01 -2.58
N GLN A 60 -6.01 -5.54 -3.80
CA GLN A 60 -5.99 -6.99 -4.03
C GLN A 60 -4.65 -7.62 -3.66
N VAL A 61 -3.53 -6.99 -4.02
CA VAL A 61 -2.19 -7.48 -3.64
C VAL A 61 -2.02 -7.44 -2.11
N PHE A 62 -2.48 -6.36 -1.47
CA PHE A 62 -2.47 -6.23 -0.02
C PHE A 62 -3.29 -7.33 0.66
N ALA A 63 -4.51 -7.60 0.19
CA ALA A 63 -5.41 -8.59 0.77
C ALA A 63 -4.78 -10.00 0.79
N ASP A 64 -4.07 -10.39 -0.27
CA ASP A 64 -3.35 -11.68 -0.33
C ASP A 64 -2.28 -11.79 0.77
N TYR A 65 -1.52 -10.72 0.98
CA TYR A 65 -0.50 -10.67 2.02
C TYR A 65 -1.13 -10.67 3.41
N ALA A 66 -2.18 -9.87 3.63
CA ALA A 66 -2.88 -9.78 4.91
C ALA A 66 -3.49 -11.14 5.32
N ALA A 67 -4.01 -11.92 4.36
CA ALA A 67 -4.54 -13.26 4.62
C ALA A 67 -3.48 -14.24 5.15
N VAL A 68 -2.21 -14.04 4.80
CA VAL A 68 -1.08 -14.88 5.26
C VAL A 68 -0.46 -14.32 6.55
N LEU A 69 -0.39 -13.00 6.69
CA LEU A 69 0.25 -12.32 7.83
C LEU A 69 -0.64 -12.29 9.08
N GLY A 70 -1.95 -12.43 8.91
CA GLY A 70 -2.94 -12.40 9.99
C GLY A 70 -3.46 -10.99 10.29
N GLU A 71 -4.26 -10.90 11.35
CA GLU A 71 -4.86 -9.64 11.78
C GLU A 71 -3.89 -8.84 12.66
N GLU A 72 -3.43 -7.70 12.15
CA GLU A 72 -2.65 -6.72 12.93
C GLU A 72 -3.29 -5.32 12.81
N PRO A 73 -3.33 -4.53 13.90
CA PRO A 73 -3.89 -3.17 13.86
C PRO A 73 -3.28 -2.28 12.77
N GLU A 74 -1.98 -2.44 12.50
CA GLU A 74 -1.27 -1.69 11.48
C GLU A 74 -1.65 -2.14 10.06
N LEU A 75 -1.93 -3.43 9.86
CA LEU A 75 -2.48 -3.92 8.59
C LEU A 75 -3.92 -3.40 8.39
N GLN A 76 -4.72 -3.31 9.44
CA GLN A 76 -6.05 -2.72 9.37
C GLN A 76 -6.01 -1.23 9.01
N ALA A 77 -5.04 -0.48 9.55
CA ALA A 77 -4.84 0.92 9.19
C ALA A 77 -4.49 1.09 7.71
N VAL A 78 -3.60 0.23 7.18
CA VAL A 78 -3.25 0.23 5.76
C VAL A 78 -4.44 -0.16 4.89
N ALA A 79 -5.24 -1.16 5.30
CA ALA A 79 -6.46 -1.56 4.61
C ALA A 79 -7.46 -0.39 4.48
N ALA A 80 -7.69 0.35 5.57
CA ALA A 80 -8.58 1.51 5.55
C ALA A 80 -8.10 2.62 4.60
N ARG A 81 -6.77 2.81 4.48
CA ARG A 81 -6.20 3.76 3.51
C ARG A 81 -6.36 3.29 2.07
N LEU A 82 -6.20 1.99 1.82
CA LEU A 82 -6.40 1.40 0.50
C LEU A 82 -7.86 1.51 0.08
N GLU A 83 -8.81 1.31 0.99
CA GLU A 83 -10.23 1.55 0.73
C GLU A 83 -10.51 3.03 0.39
N ALA A 84 -9.88 3.96 1.12
CA ALA A 84 -9.98 5.39 0.79
C ALA A 84 -9.40 5.71 -0.60
N VAL A 85 -8.29 5.06 -0.99
CA VAL A 85 -7.73 5.17 -2.35
C VAL A 85 -8.70 4.63 -3.40
N ASP A 86 -9.26 3.44 -3.18
CA ASP A 86 -10.21 2.82 -4.12
C ASP A 86 -11.44 3.70 -4.35
N ALA A 87 -11.93 4.39 -3.31
CA ALA A 87 -13.03 5.35 -3.42
C ALA A 87 -12.73 6.57 -4.32
N LEU A 88 -11.46 6.89 -4.53
CA LEU A 88 -11.00 8.01 -5.36
C LEU A 88 -10.78 7.63 -6.84
N GLU A 89 -10.92 6.36 -7.21
CA GLU A 89 -10.56 5.86 -8.54
C GLU A 89 -11.18 6.66 -9.68
N ALA A 90 -12.49 6.92 -9.62
CA ALA A 90 -13.19 7.67 -10.66
C ALA A 90 -12.63 9.09 -10.84
N GLY A 91 -12.34 9.78 -9.73
CA GLY A 91 -11.76 11.13 -9.75
C GLY A 91 -10.33 11.12 -10.28
N VAL A 92 -9.50 10.17 -9.82
CA VAL A 92 -8.12 10.00 -10.32
C VAL A 92 -8.12 9.71 -11.82
N ARG A 93 -8.96 8.79 -12.30
CA ARG A 93 -9.07 8.48 -13.74
C ARG A 93 -9.60 9.65 -14.56
N ALA A 94 -10.44 10.51 -13.98
CA ALA A 94 -10.92 11.74 -14.60
C ALA A 94 -9.89 12.89 -14.59
N GLY A 95 -8.76 12.74 -13.88
CA GLY A 95 -7.76 13.79 -13.72
C GLY A 95 -8.18 14.90 -12.75
N ASP A 96 -9.14 14.61 -11.86
CA ASP A 96 -9.58 15.54 -10.83
C ASP A 96 -8.44 15.83 -9.84
N GLN A 97 -8.13 17.12 -9.66
CA GLN A 97 -6.93 17.53 -8.92
C GLN A 97 -7.00 17.16 -7.44
N ASP A 98 -8.17 17.26 -6.82
CA ASP A 98 -8.34 16.98 -5.40
C ASP A 98 -8.24 15.46 -5.16
N SER A 99 -8.92 14.67 -5.98
CA SER A 99 -8.82 13.20 -5.95
C SER A 99 -7.39 12.70 -6.19
N MET A 100 -6.67 13.30 -7.15
CA MET A 100 -5.28 12.96 -7.43
C MET A 100 -4.34 13.32 -6.26
N ARG A 101 -4.54 14.47 -5.61
CA ARG A 101 -3.76 14.85 -4.42
C ARG A 101 -4.03 13.95 -3.24
N GLU A 102 -5.30 13.66 -2.99
CA GLU A 102 -5.72 12.83 -1.87
C GLU A 102 -5.20 11.39 -2.06
N ALA A 103 -5.36 10.81 -3.25
CA ALA A 103 -4.81 9.49 -3.58
C ALA A 103 -3.28 9.44 -3.42
N ALA A 104 -2.57 10.47 -3.86
CA ALA A 104 -1.12 10.56 -3.69
C ALA A 104 -0.73 10.64 -2.20
N ALA A 105 -1.45 11.41 -1.39
CA ALA A 105 -1.21 11.51 0.04
C ALA A 105 -1.43 10.18 0.76
N HIS A 106 -2.52 9.46 0.41
CA HIS A 106 -2.76 8.12 0.94
C HIS A 106 -1.69 7.13 0.52
N ALA A 107 -1.26 7.13 -0.74
CA ALA A 107 -0.23 6.24 -1.24
C ALA A 107 1.12 6.43 -0.52
N LEU A 108 1.52 7.69 -0.27
CA LEU A 108 2.73 7.99 0.51
C LEU A 108 2.59 7.53 1.96
N ALA A 109 1.43 7.72 2.58
CA ALA A 109 1.18 7.25 3.94
C ALA A 109 1.24 5.72 4.04
N ILE A 110 0.65 5.00 3.08
CA ILE A 110 0.70 3.53 2.99
C ILE A 110 2.16 3.05 2.89
N GLU A 111 2.97 3.68 2.04
CA GLU A 111 4.39 3.32 1.92
C GLU A 111 5.15 3.50 3.24
N VAL A 112 4.96 4.63 3.92
CA VAL A 112 5.61 4.92 5.19
C VAL A 112 5.20 3.89 6.25
N GLU A 113 3.90 3.61 6.37
CA GLU A 113 3.36 2.63 7.33
C GLU A 113 3.89 1.23 7.06
N LEU A 114 3.87 0.76 5.80
CA LEU A 114 4.38 -0.56 5.44
C LEU A 114 5.89 -0.70 5.64
N ARG A 115 6.67 0.34 5.32
CA ARG A 115 8.12 0.35 5.58
C ARG A 115 8.43 0.31 7.07
N ALA A 116 7.71 1.09 7.88
CA ALA A 116 7.88 1.09 9.33
C ALA A 116 7.50 -0.27 9.94
N LEU A 117 6.39 -0.87 9.47
CA LEU A 117 5.97 -2.21 9.88
C LEU A 117 7.02 -3.27 9.54
N ALA A 118 7.53 -3.27 8.30
CA ALA A 118 8.57 -4.19 7.87
C ALA A 118 9.87 -4.03 8.68
N ALA A 119 10.30 -2.80 8.96
CA ALA A 119 11.48 -2.54 9.78
C ALA A 119 11.33 -3.09 11.21
N ARG A 120 10.18 -2.85 11.85
CA ARG A 120 9.90 -3.35 13.20
C ARG A 120 9.84 -4.87 13.27
N LYS A 121 9.19 -5.52 12.30
CA LYS A 121 9.11 -6.99 12.21
C LYS A 121 10.46 -7.63 11.88
N GLY A 122 11.30 -6.94 11.09
CA GLY A 122 12.68 -7.37 10.82
C GLY A 122 13.62 -7.23 12.02
N GLN A 123 13.41 -6.23 12.89
CA GLN A 123 14.21 -6.03 14.11
C GLN A 123 13.75 -6.92 15.27
N GLY A 124 12.46 -7.27 15.34
CA GLY A 124 11.91 -8.16 16.38
C GLY A 124 12.15 -9.67 16.17
N GLY A 125 12.72 -10.07 15.02
CA GLY A 125 13.10 -11.47 14.74
C GLY A 125 14.55 -11.81 15.10
N ALA A 126 15.31 -10.85 15.61
CA ALA A 126 16.64 -11.04 16.16
C ALA A 126 16.57 -10.95 17.68
N GLU A 127 16.11 -12.02 18.34
CA GLU A 127 16.46 -12.20 19.76
C GLU A 127 17.79 -12.97 19.86
N PRO A 128 18.68 -12.58 20.80
CA PRO A 128 20.00 -13.18 21.02
C PRO A 128 19.96 -14.60 21.61
#